data_AF-A0A3A3DCC4-F1
#
_entry.id   AF-A0A3A3DCC4-F1
#
_cell.length_a   1.000
_cell.length_b   1.000
_cell.length_c   1.000
_cell.angle_alpha   90.00
_cell.angle_beta   90.00
_cell.angle_gamma   90.00
#
_symmetry.space_group_name_H-M   'P 1'
#
loop_
_entity.id
_entity.type
_entity.pdbx_description
1 polymer ?
#
loop_
_entity_poly.entity_id
_entity_poly.type
_entity_poly.pdbx_seq_one_letter_code
_entity_poly.pdbx_strand_id
1 'polypeptide(L)' 'MKLAAYEQPLKWLALALGLLSTISIVQNWQFAAMALGLPFCLIWIFCGWLRNEPQLKFINIVFSILYIYGIIRYLLTNS' A
#
# COMPACT_ATOMS: atom_id res chain seq x y z
N MET A 1 -18.95 -10.44 14.03
CA MET A 1 -19.44 -9.23 13.31
C MET A 1 -18.76 -7.91 13.75
N LYS A 2 -17.53 -7.89 14.29
CA LYS A 2 -16.86 -6.61 14.68
C LYS A 2 -15.85 -6.08 13.65
N LEU A 3 -15.23 -6.94 12.84
CA LEU A 3 -14.23 -6.53 11.82
C LEU A 3 -14.85 -5.88 10.58
N ALA A 4 -16.08 -6.25 10.22
CA ALA A 4 -16.79 -5.69 9.06
C ALA A 4 -17.06 -4.17 9.17
N ALA A 5 -17.25 -3.66 10.40
CA ALA A 5 -17.46 -2.23 10.65
C ALA A 5 -16.21 -1.39 10.37
N TYR A 6 -15.02 -1.95 10.58
CA TYR A 6 -13.74 -1.28 10.33
C TYR A 6 -13.19 -1.54 8.92
N GLU A 7 -13.74 -2.52 8.21
CA GLU A 7 -13.32 -2.85 6.84
C GLU A 7 -13.59 -1.70 5.85
N GLN A 8 -14.76 -1.06 5.96
CA GLN A 8 -15.14 0.05 5.09
C GLN A 8 -14.25 1.29 5.28
N PRO A 9 -13.99 1.80 6.51
CA PRO A 9 -13.07 2.92 6.70
C PRO A 9 -11.63 2.55 6.32
N LEU A 10 -11.18 1.31 6.51
CA LEU A 10 -9.87 0.86 6.03
C LEU A 10 -9.76 0.96 4.51
N LYS A 11 -10.80 0.56 3.77
CA LYS A 11 -10.81 0.70 2.30
C LYS A 11 -10.77 2.15 1.84
N TRP A 12 -11.49 3.04 2.53
CA TRP A 12 -11.41 4.48 2.24
C TRP A 12 -10.04 5.06 2.54
N LEU A 13 -9.40 4.62 3.62
CA LEU A 13 -8.02 5.01 3.93
C LEU A 13 -7.04 4.48 2.86
N ALA A 14 -7.20 3.23 2.44
CA ALA A 14 -6.41 2.67 1.35
C ALA A 14 -6.60 3.47 0.06
N LEU A 15 -7.85 3.82 -0.29
CA LEU A 15 -8.11 4.66 -1.45
C LEU A 15 -7.39 6.01 -1.35
N ALA A 16 -7.49 6.70 -0.20
CA ALA A 16 -6.79 7.96 0.02
C ALA A 16 -5.27 7.82 -0.11
N LEU A 17 -4.67 6.77 0.48
CA LEU A 17 -3.25 6.48 0.37
C LEU A 17 -2.82 6.19 -1.07
N GLY A 18 -3.62 5.43 -1.84
CA GLY A 18 -3.36 5.13 -3.24
C GLY A 18 -3.42 6.38 -4.13
N LEU A 19 -4.38 7.27 -3.88
CA LEU A 19 -4.48 8.56 -4.57
C LEU A 19 -3.28 9.46 -4.26
N LEU A 20 -2.91 9.59 -2.98
CA LEU A 20 -1.76 10.39 -2.56
C LEU A 20 -0.43 9.80 -3.10
N SER A 21 -0.31 8.48 -3.14
CA SER A 21 0.83 7.80 -3.76
C SER A 21 0.90 8.12 -5.26
N THR A 22 -0.23 8.06 -5.98
CA THR A 22 -0.31 8.40 -7.40
C THR A 22 0.05 9.87 -7.66
N ILE A 23 -0.45 10.79 -6.84
CA ILE A 23 -0.09 12.22 -6.91
C ILE A 23 1.43 12.40 -6.70
N SER A 24 2.00 11.68 -5.73
CA SER A 24 3.44 11.72 -5.47
C SER A 24 4.26 11.21 -6.67
N ILE A 25 3.78 10.18 -7.39
CA ILE A 25 4.42 9.71 -8.64
C ILE A 25 4.39 10.81 -9.70
N VAL A 26 3.23 11.45 -9.92
CA VAL A 26 3.08 12.53 -10.92
C VAL A 26 3.96 13.73 -10.59
N GLN A 27 4.11 14.07 -9.30
CA GLN A 27 4.98 15.14 -8.82
C GLN A 27 6.48 14.74 -8.77
N ASN A 28 6.83 13.54 -9.21
CA ASN A 28 8.17 12.98 -9.16
C ASN A 28 8.76 12.82 -7.73
N TRP A 29 7.91 12.77 -6.71
CA TRP A 29 8.27 12.50 -5.32
C TRP A 29 8.35 11.00 -5.05
N GLN A 30 9.37 10.35 -5.62
CA GLN A 30 9.53 8.90 -5.62
C GLN A 30 9.49 8.28 -4.21
N PHE A 31 10.18 8.89 -3.23
CA PHE A 31 10.17 8.38 -1.86
C PHE A 31 8.78 8.44 -1.21
N ALA A 32 8.09 9.58 -1.35
CA ALA A 32 6.73 9.74 -0.82
C ALA A 32 5.76 8.76 -1.48
N ALA A 33 5.89 8.53 -2.79
CA ALA A 33 5.09 7.54 -3.51
C ALA A 33 5.24 6.13 -2.92
N MET A 34 6.47 5.71 -2.62
CA MET A 34 6.76 4.41 -2.01
C MET A 34 6.30 4.32 -0.55
N ALA A 35 6.53 5.39 0.23
CA ALA A 35 6.13 5.47 1.63
C ALA A 35 4.61 5.44 1.83
N LEU A 36 3.84 5.97 0.88
CA LEU A 36 2.37 5.93 0.87
C LEU A 36 1.83 4.65 0.23
N GLY A 37 2.52 4.10 -0.78
CA GLY A 37 2.15 2.85 -1.45
C GLY A 37 2.26 1.62 -0.53
N LEU A 38 3.26 1.61 0.37
CA LEU A 38 3.45 0.51 1.32
C LEU A 38 2.26 0.31 2.27
N PRO A 39 1.80 1.30 3.06
CA PRO A 39 0.62 1.14 3.93
C PRO A 39 -0.66 0.87 3.14
N PHE A 40 -0.79 1.43 1.93
CA PHE A 40 -1.88 1.11 1.00
C PHE A 40 -1.93 -0.40 0.72
N CYS A 41 -0.80 -1.00 0.31
CA CYS A 41 -0.75 -2.43 0.01
C CYS A 41 -1.02 -3.29 1.25
N LEU A 42 -0.48 -2.92 2.41
CA LEU A 42 -0.72 -3.66 3.65
C LEU A 42 -2.20 -3.70 4.05
N ILE A 43 -2.93 -2.59 3.88
CA ILE A 43 -4.37 -2.54 4.15
C ILE A 43 -5.13 -3.48 3.19
N TRP A 44 -4.75 -3.54 1.92
CA TRP A 44 -5.38 -4.45 0.96
C TRP A 44 -5.04 -5.92 1.19
N ILE A 45 -3.84 -6.24 1.67
CA ILE A 45 -3.49 -7.60 2.11
C ILE A 45 -4.42 -8.03 3.25
N PHE A 46 -4.64 -7.15 4.24
CA PHE A 46 -5.55 -7.41 5.35
C PHE A 46 -6.99 -7.61 4.86
N CYS A 47 -7.49 -6.73 3.96
CA CYS A 47 -8.82 -6.87 3.38
C CYS A 47 -8.97 -8.16 2.54
N GLY A 48 -7.95 -8.51 1.76
CA GLY A 48 -7.91 -9.73 0.94
C GLY A 48 -7.88 -11.00 1.79
N TRP A 49 -7.23 -10.96 2.96
CA TRP A 49 -7.30 -12.04 3.95
C TRP A 49 -8.70 -12.18 4.52
N LEU A 50 -9.34 -11.08 4.93
CA LEU A 50 -10.66 -11.11 5.56
C LEU A 50 -11.76 -11.64 4.63
N ARG A 51 -11.67 -11.37 3.33
CA ARG A 51 -12.64 -11.79 2.31
C ARG A 51 -12.27 -13.07 1.55
N ASN A 52 -11.15 -13.72 1.87
CA ASN A 52 -10.60 -14.86 1.11
C ASN A 52 -10.44 -14.57 -0.40
N GLU A 53 -9.88 -13.41 -0.75
CA GLU A 53 -9.61 -12.99 -2.12
C GLU A 53 -8.11 -13.19 -2.45
N PRO A 54 -7.69 -14.38 -2.95
CA PRO A 54 -6.29 -14.74 -3.06
C PRO A 54 -5.51 -13.89 -4.06
N GLN A 55 -6.15 -13.46 -5.16
CA GLN A 55 -5.52 -12.64 -6.20
C GLN A 55 -5.16 -11.25 -5.66
N LEU A 56 -6.11 -10.59 -4.98
CA LEU A 56 -5.93 -9.27 -4.38
C LEU A 56 -4.87 -9.28 -3.28
N LYS A 57 -4.81 -10.36 -2.49
CA LYS A 57 -3.77 -10.57 -1.49
C LYS A 57 -2.40 -10.71 -2.14
N PHE A 58 -2.26 -11.58 -3.14
CA PHE A 58 -0.95 -11.88 -3.76
C PHE A 58 -0.36 -10.65 -4.46
N ILE A 59 -1.15 -9.92 -5.24
CA ILE A 59 -0.65 -8.72 -5.94
C ILE A 59 -0.17 -7.64 -4.96
N ASN A 60 -0.88 -7.44 -3.84
CA ASN A 60 -0.48 -6.46 -2.83
C ASN A 60 0.73 -6.92 -2.01
N ILE A 61 0.93 -8.24 -1.84
CA ILE A 61 2.18 -8.77 -1.25
C ILE A 61 3.36 -8.45 -2.18
N VAL A 62 3.22 -8.73 -3.47
CA VAL A 62 4.28 -8.44 -4.46
C VAL A 62 4.60 -6.94 -4.49
N PHE A 63 3.59 -6.08 -4.56
CA PHE A 63 3.80 -4.63 -4.51
C PHE A 63 4.44 -4.16 -3.19
N SER A 64 4.02 -4.72 -2.05
CA SER A 64 4.66 -4.42 -0.75
C SER A 64 6.15 -4.76 -0.77
N ILE A 65 6.54 -5.91 -1.32
CA ILE A 65 7.95 -6.33 -1.44
C ILE A 65 8.72 -5.34 -2.33
N LEU A 66 8.16 -4.95 -3.47
CA LEU A 66 8.78 -3.98 -4.38
C LEU A 66 8.94 -2.60 -3.74
N TYR A 67 7.94 -2.14 -2.97
CA TYR A 67 8.03 -0.88 -2.23
C TYR A 67 9.09 -0.93 -1.14
N ILE A 68 9.18 -2.03 -0.37
CA ILE A 68 10.24 -2.22 0.63
C ILE A 68 11.61 -2.19 -0.04
N TYR A 69 11.79 -2.92 -1.15
CA TYR A 69 13.04 -2.90 -1.91
C TYR A 69 13.39 -1.48 -2.40
N GLY A 70 12.42 -0.75 -2.96
CA GLY A 70 12.60 0.62 -3.42
C GLY A 70 12.98 1.58 -2.29
N ILE A 71 12.34 1.46 -1.12
CA ILE A 71 12.65 2.25 0.07
C ILE A 71 14.07 1.94 0.56
N ILE A 72 14.43 0.67 0.72
CA ILE A 72 15.78 0.26 1.15
C ILE A 72 16.83 0.81 0.19
N ARG A 73 16.62 0.64 -1.12
CA ARG A 73 17.53 1.17 -2.14
C ARG A 73 17.64 2.69 -2.07
N TYR A 74 16.52 3.40 -1.93
CA TYR A 74 16.51 4.86 -1.80
C TYR A 74 17.30 5.31 -0.58
N LEU A 75 17.09 4.66 0.58
CA LEU A 75 17.82 4.96 1.80
C LEU A 75 19.32 4.70 1.61
N LEU A 76 19.73 3.56 1.05
CA LEU A 76 21.15 3.24 0.83
C LEU A 76 21.83 4.15 -0.21
N THR A 77 21.08 4.71 -1.16
CA THR A 77 21.64 5.58 -2.22
C THR A 77 21.68 7.05 -1.80
N ASN A 78 20.73 7.50 -0.99
CA ASN A 78 20.65 8.88 -0.48
C ASN A 78 21.11 9.02 0.99
N SER A 79 21.82 8.03 1.54
CA SER A 79 22.51 8.11 2.85
C SER A 79 23.91 8.66 2.70
#